data_AF-L8Y507-F1
#
_entry.id   AF-L8Y507-F1
#
_cell.length_a   1.000
_cell.length_b   1.000
_cell.length_c   1.000
_cell.angle_alpha   90.00
_cell.angle_beta   90.00
_cell.angle_gamma   90.00
#
_symmetry.space_group_name_H-M   'P 1'
#
loop_
_entity.id
_entity.type
_entity.pdbx_description
1 polymer ?
#
loop_
_entity_poly.entity_id
_entity_poly.type
_entity_poly.pdbx_seq_one_letter_code
_entity_poly.pdbx_strand_id
1 'polypeptide(L)'
;MAESKNHTTHNQSPKWHRNGIKKPQSQNYDSLKRVNPKFLRNIHFAKKHNRKGLMKMQANNAKAMSARAEVIKALVKPKEVQKGIPKGSSQKLSCLAYMAHPKLGKRAHTRIAKGLRLSRPKANKAKAQTKTQTKAQASATAPSSVPAPAQASKGVQAPTKAL
;
A
#
# COMPACT_ATOMS: atom_id res chain seq x y z
N MET A 1 -29.15 -71.99 14.17
CA MET A 1 -28.09 -71.08 14.65
C MET A 1 -28.12 -69.85 13.78
N ALA A 2 -28.21 -68.65 14.36
CA ALA A 2 -28.25 -67.41 13.59
C ALA A 2 -26.82 -66.93 13.32
N GLU A 3 -26.48 -66.69 12.07
CA GLU A 3 -25.17 -66.18 11.68
C GLU A 3 -25.09 -64.65 11.91
N SER A 4 -23.90 -64.15 12.24
CA SER A 4 -23.63 -62.73 12.40
C SER A 4 -22.44 -62.31 11.54
N LYS A 5 -22.32 -61.00 11.26
CA LYS A 5 -21.23 -60.48 10.41
C LYS A 5 -19.91 -60.45 11.18
N ASN A 6 -18.90 -61.12 10.65
CA ASN A 6 -17.60 -61.30 11.32
C ASN A 6 -16.71 -60.04 11.34
N HIS A 7 -16.77 -59.17 10.32
CA HIS A 7 -15.92 -57.97 10.23
C HIS A 7 -16.53 -56.88 9.34
N THR A 8 -16.31 -55.60 9.70
CA THR A 8 -16.69 -54.45 8.85
C THR A 8 -15.85 -53.21 9.14
N THR A 9 -15.31 -52.60 8.08
CA THR A 9 -14.69 -51.26 8.10
C THR A 9 -15.71 -50.16 7.74
N HIS A 10 -16.99 -50.52 7.62
CA HIS A 10 -18.07 -49.58 7.40
C HIS A 10 -18.11 -48.54 8.52
N ASN A 11 -18.31 -47.27 8.16
CA ASN A 11 -18.32 -46.12 9.07
C ASN A 11 -16.98 -45.81 9.79
N GLN A 12 -15.87 -46.53 9.54
CA GLN A 12 -14.58 -46.19 10.16
C GLN A 12 -14.00 -44.90 9.58
N SER A 13 -13.95 -44.79 8.24
CA SER A 13 -13.46 -43.60 7.56
C SER A 13 -14.26 -42.34 7.93
N PRO A 14 -15.60 -42.32 7.89
CA PRO A 14 -16.38 -41.16 8.35
C PRO A 14 -16.03 -40.72 9.77
N LYS A 15 -15.85 -41.64 10.72
CA LYS A 15 -15.46 -41.32 12.11
C LYS A 15 -14.08 -40.67 12.18
N TRP A 16 -13.09 -41.14 11.42
CA TRP A 16 -11.75 -40.53 11.37
C TRP A 16 -11.78 -39.11 10.79
N HIS A 17 -12.67 -38.87 9.83
CA HIS A 17 -12.79 -37.57 9.16
C HIS A 17 -13.66 -36.55 9.91
N ARG A 18 -14.52 -36.97 10.86
CA ARG A 18 -15.32 -36.04 11.69
C ARG A 18 -14.47 -34.97 12.39
N ASN A 19 -13.31 -35.37 12.92
CA ASN A 19 -12.35 -34.45 13.56
C ASN A 19 -11.18 -34.06 12.63
N GLY A 20 -11.14 -34.66 11.44
CA GLY A 20 -10.04 -34.56 10.49
C GLY A 20 -8.79 -35.34 10.92
N ILE A 21 -8.20 -36.06 9.98
CA ILE A 21 -6.92 -36.76 10.21
C ILE A 21 -5.80 -35.70 10.21
N LYS A 22 -5.33 -35.32 11.40
CA LYS A 22 -4.28 -34.29 11.55
C LYS A 22 -2.91 -34.89 11.24
N LYS A 23 -2.09 -34.12 10.51
CA LYS A 23 -0.66 -34.41 10.35
C LYS A 23 0.07 -34.08 11.65
N PRO A 24 1.20 -34.76 11.97
CA PRO A 24 2.03 -34.37 13.09
C PRO A 24 2.53 -32.93 12.91
N GLN A 25 2.67 -32.21 14.02
CA GLN A 25 3.18 -30.84 14.00
C GLN A 25 4.67 -30.84 13.61
N SER A 26 4.99 -30.10 12.55
CA SER A 26 6.38 -29.81 12.18
C SER A 26 6.91 -28.67 13.07
N GLN A 27 8.11 -28.88 13.64
CA GLN A 27 8.82 -27.87 14.42
C GLN A 27 10.11 -27.49 13.70
N ASN A 28 10.59 -26.24 13.89
CA ASN A 28 11.83 -25.77 13.25
C ASN A 28 13.08 -26.54 13.72
N TYR A 29 13.06 -27.07 14.94
CA TYR A 29 14.17 -27.82 15.53
C TYR A 29 13.65 -29.10 16.17
N ASP A 30 14.05 -30.25 15.61
CA ASP A 30 13.71 -31.57 16.14
C ASP A 30 14.66 -32.01 17.25
N SER A 31 14.21 -32.98 18.05
CA SER A 31 15.04 -33.58 19.10
C SER A 31 16.17 -34.42 18.50
N LEU A 32 17.38 -34.34 19.10
CA LEU A 32 18.52 -35.19 18.72
C LEU A 32 18.47 -36.59 19.38
N LYS A 33 17.29 -37.07 19.77
CA LYS A 33 17.12 -38.38 20.41
C LYS A 33 17.45 -39.48 19.39
N ARG A 34 18.11 -40.56 19.84
CA ARG A 34 18.58 -41.70 19.02
C ARG A 34 19.74 -41.39 18.06
N VAL A 35 20.28 -40.16 18.07
CA VAL A 35 21.52 -39.84 17.35
C VAL A 35 22.72 -40.50 18.04
N ASN A 36 23.76 -40.86 17.27
CA ASN A 36 24.95 -41.55 17.76
C ASN A 36 25.57 -40.84 18.99
N PRO A 37 25.73 -41.52 20.15
CA PRO A 37 26.29 -40.92 21.35
C PRO A 37 27.69 -40.30 21.17
N LYS A 38 28.55 -40.91 20.35
CA LYS A 38 29.90 -40.37 20.07
C LYS A 38 29.83 -38.99 19.40
N PHE A 39 28.90 -38.83 18.46
CA PHE A 39 28.65 -37.56 17.78
C PHE A 39 28.04 -36.51 18.72
N LEU A 40 27.06 -36.91 19.55
CA LEU A 40 26.44 -36.02 20.54
C LEU A 40 27.46 -35.50 21.57
N ARG A 41 28.39 -36.34 22.02
CA ARG A 41 29.49 -35.92 22.90
C ARG A 41 30.33 -34.82 22.25
N ASN A 42 30.71 -34.99 20.99
CA ASN A 42 31.47 -33.97 20.26
C ASN A 42 30.70 -32.64 20.11
N ILE A 43 29.43 -32.68 19.69
CA ILE A 43 28.58 -31.47 19.61
C ILE A 43 28.50 -30.78 20.97
N HIS A 44 28.34 -31.56 22.04
CA HIS A 44 28.26 -31.01 23.39
C HIS A 44 29.55 -30.27 23.77
N PHE A 45 30.73 -30.86 23.51
CA PHE A 45 32.02 -30.20 23.76
C PHE A 45 32.23 -28.96 22.89
N ALA A 46 31.89 -29.01 21.59
CA ALA A 46 31.97 -27.86 20.71
C ALA A 46 31.10 -26.70 21.22
N LYS A 47 29.84 -26.99 21.59
CA LYS A 47 28.92 -26.01 22.18
C LYS A 47 29.43 -25.45 23.51
N LYS A 48 30.02 -26.31 24.37
CA LYS A 48 30.60 -25.92 25.66
C LYS A 48 31.72 -24.90 25.52
N HIS A 49 32.56 -25.02 24.49
CA HIS A 49 33.75 -24.18 24.33
C HIS A 49 33.59 -22.98 23.37
N ASN A 50 32.40 -22.76 22.78
CA ASN A 50 32.13 -21.62 21.88
C ASN A 50 32.42 -20.24 22.50
N ARG A 51 32.30 -20.10 23.83
CA ARG A 51 32.59 -18.84 24.52
C ARG A 51 34.04 -18.36 24.31
N LYS A 52 35.00 -19.26 24.12
CA LYS A 52 36.42 -18.92 23.91
C LYS A 52 36.65 -18.11 22.63
N GLY A 53 35.85 -18.32 21.60
CA GLY A 53 35.96 -17.64 20.30
C GLY A 53 35.13 -16.35 20.18
N LEU A 54 34.35 -16.01 21.20
CA LEU A 54 33.32 -14.97 21.10
C LEU A 54 33.90 -13.60 20.76
N MET A 55 34.99 -13.18 21.42
CA MET A 55 35.60 -11.86 21.19
C MET A 55 36.15 -11.72 19.77
N LYS A 56 36.78 -12.78 19.24
CA LYS A 56 37.30 -12.80 17.86
C LYS A 56 36.15 -12.70 16.85
N MET A 57 35.06 -13.41 17.10
CA MET A 57 33.86 -13.36 16.26
C MET A 57 33.21 -11.98 16.30
N GLN A 58 33.09 -11.35 17.48
CA GLN A 58 32.50 -10.02 17.62
C GLN A 58 33.32 -8.97 16.87
N ALA A 59 34.65 -8.99 17.00
CA ALA A 59 35.52 -8.07 16.27
C ALA A 59 35.41 -8.27 14.74
N ASN A 60 35.35 -9.51 14.27
CA ASN A 60 35.17 -9.80 12.84
C ASN A 60 33.80 -9.31 12.33
N ASN A 61 32.73 -9.58 13.08
CA ASN A 61 31.38 -9.11 12.74
C ASN A 61 31.29 -7.58 12.73
N ALA A 62 31.93 -6.90 13.68
CA ALA A 62 31.99 -5.43 13.71
C ALA A 62 32.69 -4.87 12.47
N LYS A 63 33.84 -5.46 12.08
CA LYS A 63 34.55 -5.11 10.84
C LYS A 63 33.70 -5.34 9.60
N ALA A 64 32.95 -6.44 9.54
CA ALA A 64 32.06 -6.73 8.42
C ALA A 64 30.89 -5.73 8.35
N MET A 65 30.33 -5.33 9.49
CA MET A 65 29.25 -4.33 9.54
C MET A 65 29.75 -2.93 9.17
N SER A 66 30.94 -2.52 9.62
CA SER A 66 31.52 -1.22 9.23
C SER A 66 31.81 -1.17 7.73
N ALA A 67 32.36 -2.23 7.14
CA ALA A 67 32.58 -2.31 5.70
C ALA A 67 31.26 -2.21 4.92
N ARG A 68 30.20 -2.90 5.36
CA ARG A 68 28.86 -2.78 4.75
C ARG A 68 28.31 -1.35 4.87
N ALA A 69 28.51 -0.70 6.01
CA ALA A 69 28.06 0.67 6.22
C ALA A 69 28.79 1.66 5.28
N GLU A 70 30.09 1.48 5.07
CA GLU A 70 30.87 2.29 4.12
C GLU A 70 30.40 2.10 2.68
N VAL A 71 30.12 0.86 2.26
CA VAL A 71 29.56 0.56 0.93
C VAL A 71 28.20 1.23 0.74
N ILE A 72 27.31 1.12 1.73
CA ILE A 72 26.00 1.80 1.69
C ILE A 72 26.19 3.31 1.62
N LYS A 73 27.10 3.88 2.41
CA LYS A 73 27.41 5.31 2.40
C LYS A 73 27.98 5.77 1.05
N ALA A 74 28.83 4.97 0.41
CA ALA A 74 29.37 5.23 -0.91
C ALA A 74 28.31 5.13 -2.02
N LEU A 75 27.35 4.21 -1.91
CA LEU A 75 26.21 4.14 -2.82
C LEU A 75 25.28 5.35 -2.67
N VAL A 76 24.99 5.74 -1.43
CA VAL A 76 24.13 6.90 -1.10
C VAL A 76 24.80 8.23 -1.48
N LYS A 77 26.12 8.30 -1.53
CA LYS A 77 26.87 9.43 -2.11
C LYS A 77 27.21 9.11 -3.56
N PRO A 78 26.30 9.35 -4.53
CA PRO A 78 26.59 9.06 -5.93
C PRO A 78 27.82 9.83 -6.38
N LYS A 79 28.88 9.09 -6.73
CA LYS A 79 30.05 9.59 -7.45
C LYS A 79 29.54 10.19 -8.76
N GLU A 80 29.84 11.46 -9.00
CA GLU A 80 29.49 12.20 -10.21
C GLU A 80 30.04 11.47 -11.46
N VAL A 81 29.22 10.61 -12.06
CA VAL A 81 29.52 9.98 -13.34
C VAL A 81 28.33 10.22 -14.27
N GLN A 82 28.57 11.17 -15.17
CA GLN A 82 27.96 11.44 -16.47
C GLN A 82 26.46 11.12 -16.66
N LYS A 83 25.67 12.20 -16.71
CA LYS A 83 24.29 12.20 -17.24
C LYS A 83 24.32 12.01 -18.76
N GLY A 84 24.41 10.77 -19.22
CA GLY A 84 24.12 10.38 -20.60
C GLY A 84 22.74 9.71 -20.70
N ILE A 85 21.65 10.46 -20.47
CA ILE A 85 20.31 9.93 -20.70
C ILE A 85 20.01 10.01 -22.20
N PRO A 86 19.73 8.89 -22.91
CA PRO A 86 19.25 8.96 -24.27
C PRO A 86 17.88 9.64 -24.29
N LYS A 87 17.75 10.75 -25.02
CA LYS A 87 16.49 11.48 -25.21
C LYS A 87 15.55 10.61 -26.06
N GLY A 88 14.81 9.70 -25.42
CA GLY A 88 14.02 8.68 -26.11
C GLY A 88 12.59 8.55 -25.61
N SER A 89 11.73 9.51 -25.96
CA SER A 89 10.29 9.34 -26.26
C SER A 89 9.70 10.73 -26.49
N SER A 90 8.72 10.86 -27.39
CA SER A 90 8.07 12.16 -27.59
C SER A 90 7.36 12.56 -26.30
N GLN A 91 7.71 13.74 -25.78
CA GLN A 91 7.22 14.25 -24.49
C GLN A 91 5.67 14.22 -24.38
N LYS A 92 4.98 14.32 -25.52
CA LYS A 92 3.52 14.23 -25.64
C LYS A 92 2.98 12.85 -25.25
N LEU A 93 3.61 11.76 -25.69
CA LEU A 93 3.15 10.40 -25.36
C LEU A 93 3.36 10.07 -23.88
N SER A 94 4.50 10.49 -23.32
CA SER A 94 4.76 10.37 -21.87
C SER A 94 3.75 11.17 -21.03
N CYS A 95 3.37 12.37 -21.49
CA CYS A 95 2.35 13.19 -20.84
C CYS A 95 0.96 12.51 -20.85
N LEU A 96 0.55 11.95 -21.99
CA LEU A 96 -0.72 11.24 -22.11
C LEU A 96 -0.74 9.96 -21.24
N ALA A 97 0.36 9.21 -21.20
CA ALA A 97 0.48 8.05 -20.32
C ALA A 97 0.40 8.42 -18.84
N TYR A 98 1.05 9.52 -18.42
CA TYR A 98 0.95 10.05 -17.06
C TYR A 98 -0.48 10.51 -16.72
N MET A 99 -1.16 11.17 -17.66
CA MET A 99 -2.54 11.60 -17.50
C MET A 99 -3.47 10.41 -17.36
N ALA A 100 -3.37 9.38 -18.21
CA ALA A 100 -4.21 8.18 -18.14
C ALA A 100 -3.97 7.31 -16.89
N HIS A 101 -2.87 7.55 -16.15
CA HIS A 101 -2.52 6.71 -15.01
C HIS A 101 -3.44 6.96 -13.80
N PRO A 102 -4.13 5.93 -13.27
CA PRO A 102 -5.25 6.10 -12.33
C PRO A 102 -4.85 6.70 -10.97
N LYS A 103 -3.58 6.62 -10.57
CA LYS A 103 -3.05 7.22 -9.32
C LYS A 103 -2.39 8.58 -9.55
N LEU A 104 -1.57 8.69 -10.59
CA LEU A 104 -0.72 9.85 -10.83
C LEU A 104 -1.47 10.97 -11.58
N GLY A 105 -2.34 10.60 -12.51
CA GLY A 105 -3.11 11.52 -13.35
C GLY A 105 -4.35 12.14 -12.67
N LYS A 106 -4.70 11.73 -11.43
CA LYS A 106 -5.92 12.20 -10.75
C LYS A 106 -6.03 13.73 -10.70
N ARG A 107 -4.93 14.40 -10.34
CA ARG A 107 -4.89 15.88 -10.27
C ARG A 107 -5.00 16.51 -11.66
N ALA A 108 -4.44 15.90 -12.70
CA ALA A 108 -4.57 16.37 -14.08
C ALA A 108 -6.01 16.25 -14.59
N HIS A 109 -6.64 15.08 -14.39
CA HIS A 109 -8.04 14.86 -14.76
C HIS A 109 -8.98 15.83 -14.08
N THR A 110 -8.83 16.07 -12.76
CA THR A 110 -9.67 17.04 -12.05
C THR A 110 -9.49 18.47 -12.56
N ARG A 111 -8.26 18.87 -12.95
CA ARG A 111 -8.00 20.18 -13.55
C ARG A 111 -8.63 20.31 -14.94
N ILE A 112 -8.53 19.29 -15.77
CA ILE A 112 -9.14 19.25 -17.11
C ILE A 112 -10.67 19.31 -16.97
N ALA A 113 -11.26 18.49 -16.10
CA ALA A 113 -12.70 18.53 -15.83
C ALA A 113 -13.16 19.89 -15.32
N LYS A 114 -12.39 20.55 -14.44
CA LYS A 114 -12.68 21.92 -13.98
C LYS A 114 -12.56 22.93 -15.10
N GLY A 115 -11.53 22.87 -15.94
CA GLY A 115 -11.35 23.79 -17.07
C GLY A 115 -12.43 23.64 -18.14
N LEU A 116 -12.89 22.41 -18.39
CA LEU A 116 -14.00 22.14 -19.30
C LEU A 116 -15.35 22.64 -18.74
N ARG A 117 -15.55 22.58 -17.42
CA ARG A 117 -16.78 23.03 -16.77
C ARG A 117 -16.81 24.53 -16.45
N LEU A 118 -15.66 25.15 -16.22
CA LEU A 118 -15.53 26.54 -15.76
C LEU A 118 -15.08 27.44 -16.92
N SER A 119 -16.03 27.87 -17.76
CA SER A 119 -15.79 29.00 -18.68
C SER A 119 -15.76 30.30 -17.87
N ARG A 120 -14.60 30.96 -17.81
CA ARG A 120 -14.48 32.31 -17.27
C ARG A 120 -14.31 33.29 -18.43
N PRO A 121 -15.30 34.15 -18.73
CA PRO A 121 -15.06 35.26 -19.64
C PRO A 121 -14.04 36.20 -19.00
N LYS A 122 -12.96 36.48 -19.73
CA LYS A 122 -11.98 37.49 -19.34
C LYS A 122 -12.65 38.85 -19.51
N ALA A 123 -12.99 39.52 -18.42
CA ALA A 123 -13.53 40.88 -18.48
C ALA A 123 -12.43 41.83 -18.98
N ASN A 124 -12.40 42.09 -20.29
CA ASN A 124 -11.63 43.18 -20.88
C ASN A 124 -12.59 44.36 -21.09
N LYS A 125 -12.27 45.50 -20.47
CA LYS A 125 -12.91 46.78 -20.77
C LYS A 125 -12.50 47.24 -22.18
N ALA A 126 -13.50 47.79 -22.89
CA ALA A 126 -13.45 48.90 -23.86
C ALA A 126 -13.57 48.62 -25.38
N LYS A 127 -14.57 49.33 -25.95
CA LYS A 127 -14.81 49.82 -27.33
C LYS A 127 -15.40 48.81 -28.34
N ALA A 128 -16.71 48.90 -28.65
CA ALA A 128 -17.36 49.76 -29.67
C ALA A 128 -16.95 49.30 -31.10
N GLN A 129 -17.82 48.92 -32.06
CA GLN A 129 -19.06 49.59 -32.49
C GLN A 129 -19.76 48.76 -33.62
N THR A 130 -21.10 48.73 -33.60
CA THR A 130 -22.09 48.83 -34.72
C THR A 130 -22.38 47.71 -35.75
N LYS A 131 -23.71 47.51 -35.93
CA LYS A 131 -24.51 47.05 -37.11
C LYS A 131 -24.46 45.54 -37.42
N THR A 132 -25.58 44.80 -37.55
CA THR A 132 -26.88 45.11 -38.18
C THR A 132 -27.96 44.10 -37.72
N GLN A 133 -29.20 44.58 -37.50
CA GLN A 133 -30.50 44.05 -38.03
C GLN A 133 -30.79 42.52 -37.90
N THR A 134 -31.93 41.98 -37.41
CA THR A 134 -33.33 42.41 -37.38
C THR A 134 -34.16 41.40 -36.56
N LYS A 135 -34.89 41.92 -35.56
CA LYS A 135 -36.31 41.68 -35.18
C LYS A 135 -37.01 40.33 -35.45
N ALA A 136 -37.52 39.71 -34.38
CA ALA A 136 -38.93 39.27 -34.18
C ALA A 136 -39.08 38.77 -32.72
N GLN A 137 -39.78 39.48 -31.82
CA GLN A 137 -41.20 39.24 -31.41
C GLN A 137 -41.44 37.82 -30.86
N ALA A 138 -42.04 37.58 -29.69
CA ALA A 138 -42.84 38.44 -28.83
C ALA A 138 -43.01 37.82 -27.40
N SER A 139 -43.29 38.71 -26.44
CA SER A 139 -44.23 38.63 -25.29
C SER A 139 -44.27 37.36 -24.40
N ALA A 140 -43.88 37.49 -23.13
CA ALA A 140 -44.75 37.83 -21.96
C ALA A 140 -45.57 36.62 -21.49
N THR A 141 -45.53 36.20 -20.22
CA THR A 141 -46.13 36.90 -19.07
C THR A 141 -45.45 36.52 -17.75
N ALA A 142 -45.42 37.47 -16.81
CA ALA A 142 -44.86 37.41 -15.47
C ALA A 142 -45.95 36.98 -14.42
N PRO A 143 -45.83 37.28 -13.12
CA PRO A 143 -45.05 36.58 -12.08
C PRO A 143 -45.88 36.32 -10.80
N SER A 144 -45.31 35.72 -9.74
CA SER A 144 -45.77 35.99 -8.36
C SER A 144 -44.78 35.45 -7.29
N SER A 145 -44.14 36.41 -6.58
CA SER A 145 -43.77 36.49 -5.14
C SER A 145 -43.36 35.20 -4.37
N VAL A 146 -42.16 35.02 -3.77
CA VAL A 146 -41.37 35.80 -2.75
C VAL A 146 -42.16 36.02 -1.44
N PRO A 147 -41.61 36.11 -0.19
CA PRO A 147 -40.27 35.83 0.42
C PRO A 147 -40.33 34.96 1.74
N ALA A 148 -39.29 34.22 2.17
CA ALA A 148 -38.19 34.56 3.13
C ALA A 148 -38.55 34.53 4.66
N PRO A 149 -37.60 34.69 5.62
CA PRO A 149 -36.62 33.69 6.11
C PRO A 149 -36.42 33.73 7.67
N ALA A 150 -35.25 33.27 8.14
CA ALA A 150 -34.61 33.45 9.48
C ALA A 150 -34.69 32.22 10.41
N GLN A 151 -33.72 31.84 11.25
CA GLN A 151 -32.66 32.61 11.91
C GLN A 151 -31.60 31.66 12.53
N ALA A 152 -30.43 32.18 12.91
CA ALA A 152 -29.31 31.49 13.54
C ALA A 152 -28.90 32.14 14.88
N SER A 153 -28.32 31.38 15.82
CA SER A 153 -27.25 31.81 16.77
C SER A 153 -26.92 30.70 17.79
N LYS A 154 -25.69 30.13 17.80
CA LYS A 154 -24.54 30.39 18.71
C LYS A 154 -24.66 29.89 20.16
N GLY A 155 -23.71 29.04 20.57
CA GLY A 155 -23.37 28.71 21.97
C GLY A 155 -22.05 27.93 22.03
N VAL A 156 -21.16 28.33 22.95
CA VAL A 156 -19.72 27.99 23.04
C VAL A 156 -19.43 27.29 24.39
N GLN A 157 -18.39 26.44 24.39
CA GLN A 157 -17.50 26.00 25.51
C GLN A 157 -17.80 24.78 26.42
N ALA A 158 -16.89 23.80 26.25
CA ALA A 158 -16.01 23.11 27.21
C ALA A 158 -16.47 21.85 28.00
N PRO A 159 -15.59 20.83 28.16
CA PRO A 159 -15.88 19.55 28.80
C PRO A 159 -15.24 19.41 30.20
N THR A 160 -15.89 18.65 31.10
CA THR A 160 -15.28 18.14 32.34
C THR A 160 -15.60 16.67 32.56
N LYS A 161 -14.54 15.91 32.86
CA LYS A 161 -14.52 14.49 33.22
C LYS A 161 -15.19 14.23 34.58
N ALA A 162 -15.74 13.03 34.78
CA ALA A 162 -15.81 12.38 36.08
C ALA A 162 -15.85 10.85 35.93
N LEU A 163 -15.09 10.20 36.83
CA LEU A 163 -14.96 8.79 37.24
C LEU A 163 -15.34 7.65 36.28
#